data_AF-A0A953F4P9-F1
#
_entry.id   AF-A0A953F4P9-F1
#
_cell.length_a   1.000
_cell.length_b   1.000
_cell.length_c   1.000
_cell.angle_alpha   90.00
_cell.angle_beta   90.00
_cell.angle_gamma   90.00
#
_symmetry.space_group_name_H-M   'P 1'
#
loop_
_entity.id
_entity.type
_entity.pdbx_description
1 polymer ?
#
loop_
_entity_poly.entity_id
_entity_poly.type
_entity_poly.pdbx_seq_one_letter_code
_entity_poly.pdbx_strand_id
1 'polypeptide(L)' 'MRIFLFSLLLLSLLGSCGPERDAREVCECYDEVYHLKGEAATTKMNECMNLLNKYTKKYKGTDEEKEFDAAFLNCR' A
#
# COMPACT_ATOMS: atom_id res chain seq x y z
N MET A 1 -18.08 -13.11 33.94
CA MET A 1 -17.18 -12.17 33.25
C MET A 1 -16.79 -12.76 31.91
N ARG A 2 -17.34 -12.25 30.80
CA ARG A 2 -16.93 -12.63 29.44
C ARG A 2 -16.01 -11.53 28.93
N ILE A 3 -14.71 -11.82 28.90
CA ILE A 3 -13.69 -10.89 28.39
C ILE A 3 -13.84 -10.87 26.87
N PHE A 4 -14.19 -9.70 26.34
CA PHE A 4 -14.37 -9.42 24.93
C PHE A 4 -13.03 -9.53 24.18
N LEU A 5 -12.71 -10.72 23.67
CA LEU A 5 -11.63 -10.99 22.71
C LEU A 5 -12.01 -10.54 21.29
N PHE A 6 -12.45 -9.29 21.12
CA PHE A 6 -12.98 -8.79 19.84
C PHE A 6 -12.45 -7.41 19.42
N SER A 7 -11.24 -7.03 19.88
CA SER A 7 -10.73 -5.67 19.66
C SER A 7 -9.32 -5.59 19.08
N LEU A 8 -8.95 -6.52 18.18
CA LEU A 8 -7.71 -6.40 17.39
C LEU A 8 -7.86 -6.74 15.90
N LEU A 9 -9.09 -6.94 15.43
CA LEU A 9 -9.38 -7.26 14.02
C LEU A 9 -10.27 -6.19 13.36
N LEU A 10 -10.18 -4.95 13.83
CA LEU A 10 -10.91 -3.79 13.33
C LEU A 10 -10.00 -2.74 12.68
N LEU A 11 -8.73 -3.07 12.44
CA LEU A 11 -7.79 -2.20 11.69
C LEU A 11 -7.73 -2.52 10.18
N SER A 12 -8.55 -3.46 9.69
CA SER A 12 -8.49 -3.94 8.29
C SER A 12 -9.63 -3.42 7.40
N LEU A 13 -10.46 -2.48 7.86
CA LEU A 13 -11.72 -2.11 7.19
C LEU A 13 -11.94 -0.63 6.85
N LEU A 14 -10.91 0.22 6.82
CA LEU A 14 -11.03 1.64 6.43
C LEU A 14 -9.85 2.06 5.53
N GLY A 15 -9.95 2.11 4.21
CA GLY A 15 -11.13 2.01 3.38
C GLY A 15 -10.76 2.01 1.90
N SER A 16 -11.76 1.85 1.06
CA SER A 16 -11.67 2.25 -0.34
C SER A 16 -11.39 3.76 -0.37
N CYS A 17 -10.15 4.14 -0.60
CA CYS A 17 -9.82 5.47 -1.06
C CYS A 17 -9.14 5.27 -2.40
N GLY A 18 -9.51 6.13 -3.34
CA GLY A 18 -9.27 5.93 -4.76
C GLY A 18 -7.80 5.74 -5.16
N PRO A 19 -7.57 5.58 -6.47
CA PRO A 19 -6.24 5.42 -7.06
C PRO A 19 -5.13 6.30 -6.44
N GLU A 20 -5.44 7.55 -6.09
CA GLU A 20 -4.48 8.47 -5.46
C GLU A 20 -3.98 8.02 -4.08
N ARG A 21 -4.85 7.52 -3.19
CA ARG A 21 -4.42 7.07 -1.86
C ARG A 21 -3.66 5.75 -1.94
N ASP A 22 -4.14 4.83 -2.79
CA ASP A 22 -3.48 3.55 -3.02
C ASP A 22 -2.07 3.77 -3.58
N ALA A 23 -1.90 4.71 -4.51
CA ALA A 23 -0.58 5.12 -4.99
C ALA A 23 0.27 5.65 -3.84
N ARG A 24 -0.26 6.59 -3.04
CA ARG A 24 0.45 7.17 -1.89
C ARG A 24 0.94 6.13 -0.88
N GLU A 25 0.15 5.09 -0.60
CA GLU A 25 0.55 3.99 0.28
C GLU A 25 1.79 3.25 -0.26
N VAL A 26 1.87 3.05 -1.58
CA VAL A 26 3.06 2.45 -2.21
C VAL A 26 4.26 3.39 -2.06
N CYS A 27 4.07 4.69 -2.24
CA CYS A 27 5.14 5.68 -2.11
C CYS A 27 5.69 5.75 -0.68
N GLU A 28 4.80 5.82 0.31
CA GLU A 28 5.16 5.80 1.74
C GLU A 28 5.93 4.51 2.08
N CYS A 29 5.51 3.37 1.52
CA CYS A 29 6.26 2.12 1.68
C CYS A 29 7.70 2.23 1.15
N TYR A 30 7.89 2.79 -0.06
CA TYR A 30 9.23 2.99 -0.62
C TYR A 30 10.05 4.01 0.17
N ASP A 31 9.43 5.07 0.71
CA ASP A 31 10.08 6.05 1.58
C ASP A 31 10.68 5.36 2.82
N GLU A 32 9.91 4.47 3.46
CA GLU A 32 10.39 3.67 4.59
C GLU A 32 11.61 2.80 4.23
N VAL A 33 11.71 2.29 3.00
CA VAL A 33 12.87 1.51 2.54
C VAL A 33 14.16 2.35 2.60
N TYR A 34 14.10 3.64 2.27
CA TYR A 34 15.28 4.51 2.31
C TYR A 34 15.88 4.66 3.71
N HIS A 35 15.08 4.44 4.76
CA HIS A 35 15.51 4.50 6.14
C HIS A 35 16.06 3.16 6.68
N LEU A 36 15.94 2.08 5.91
CA LEU A 36 16.38 0.74 6.29
C LEU A 36 17.70 0.35 5.62
N LYS A 37 18.38 -0.66 6.17
CA LYS A 37 19.63 -1.22 5.61
C LYS A 37 19.65 -2.74 5.69
N GLY A 38 20.48 -3.36 4.85
CA GLY A 38 20.71 -4.80 4.87
C GLY A 38 19.42 -5.60 4.58
N GLU A 39 19.27 -6.73 5.26
CA GLU A 39 18.13 -7.64 5.06
C GLU A 39 16.77 -6.98 5.31
N ALA A 40 16.67 -6.06 6.28
CA ALA A 40 15.44 -5.33 6.56
C ALA A 40 14.99 -4.46 5.38
N ALA A 41 15.93 -3.81 4.68
CA ALA A 41 15.63 -3.04 3.48
C ALA A 41 15.13 -3.94 2.35
N THR A 42 15.75 -5.12 2.15
CA THR A 42 15.33 -6.09 1.14
C THR A 42 13.94 -6.63 1.41
N THR A 43 13.65 -7.00 2.66
CA THR A 43 12.32 -7.50 3.06
C THR A 43 11.26 -6.43 2.83
N LYS A 44 11.50 -5.19 3.28
CA LYS A 44 10.57 -4.09 3.08
C LYS A 44 10.37 -3.76 1.60
N MET A 45 11.44 -3.76 0.80
CA MET A 45 11.36 -3.58 -0.65
C MET A 45 10.44 -4.61 -1.30
N ASN A 46 10.54 -5.89 -0.90
CA ASN A 46 9.65 -6.93 -1.41
C ASN A 46 8.19 -6.72 -0.99
N GLU A 47 7.94 -6.23 0.23
CA GLU A 47 6.60 -5.84 0.67
C GLU A 47 6.03 -4.71 -0.20
N CYS A 48 6.82 -3.66 -0.47
CA CYS A 48 6.39 -2.54 -1.32
C CYS A 48 6.13 -2.99 -2.76
N MET A 49 6.96 -3.86 -3.33
CA MET A 49 6.72 -4.45 -4.65
C MET A 49 5.43 -5.28 -4.70
N ASN A 50 5.11 -6.02 -3.65
CA ASN A 50 3.85 -6.76 -3.55
C ASN A 50 2.64 -5.81 -3.47
N LEU A 51 2.79 -4.70 -2.75
CA LEU A 51 1.77 -3.67 -2.65
C LEU A 51 1.51 -2.97 -3.99
N LEU A 52 2.58 -2.58 -4.69
CA LEU A 52 2.49 -2.05 -6.06
C LEU A 52 1.77 -3.04 -6.98
N ASN A 53 2.20 -4.31 -7.00
CA ASN A 53 1.58 -5.34 -7.82
C ASN A 53 0.10 -5.56 -7.50
N LYS A 54 -0.30 -5.46 -6.22
CA LYS A 54 -1.69 -5.55 -5.80
C LYS A 54 -2.52 -4.41 -6.41
N TYR A 55 -2.06 -3.17 -6.30
CA TYR A 55 -2.81 -2.01 -6.80
C TYR A 55 -2.78 -1.86 -8.32
N THR A 56 -1.65 -2.13 -8.97
CA THR A 56 -1.61 -2.22 -10.44
C THR A 56 -2.61 -3.25 -10.96
N LYS A 57 -2.72 -4.42 -10.32
CA LYS A 57 -3.72 -5.43 -10.71
C LYS A 57 -5.16 -4.99 -10.41
N LYS A 58 -5.39 -4.25 -9.32
CA LYS A 58 -6.70 -3.73 -8.95
C LYS A 58 -7.25 -2.76 -10.00
N TYR A 59 -6.39 -1.89 -10.54
CA TYR A 59 -6.79 -0.84 -11.48
C TYR A 59 -6.61 -1.21 -12.96
N LYS A 60 -5.88 -2.26 -13.28
CA LYS A 60 -5.64 -2.67 -14.67
C LYS A 60 -6.95 -2.87 -15.44
N GLY A 61 -7.10 -2.13 -16.53
CA GLY A 61 -8.28 -2.18 -17.40
C GLY A 61 -9.51 -1.43 -16.86
N THR A 62 -9.36 -0.64 -15.80
CA THR A 62 -10.41 0.26 -15.30
C THR A 62 -10.17 1.70 -15.74
N ASP A 63 -11.20 2.55 -15.67
CA ASP A 63 -11.07 3.98 -15.96
C ASP A 63 -10.13 4.71 -14.97
N GLU A 64 -9.87 4.11 -13.81
CA GLU A 64 -9.02 4.63 -12.74
C GLU A 64 -7.53 4.26 -12.91
N GLU A 65 -7.17 3.39 -13.87
CA GLU A 65 -5.78 2.95 -14.11
C GLU A 65 -4.83 4.13 -14.31
N LYS A 66 -5.24 5.09 -15.15
CA LYS A 66 -4.44 6.29 -15.44
C LYS A 66 -4.27 7.19 -14.23
N GLU A 67 -5.27 7.24 -13.35
CA GLU A 67 -5.21 8.05 -12.14
C GLU A 67 -4.25 7.44 -11.12
N PHE A 68 -4.26 6.10 -10.98
CA PHE A 68 -3.30 5.39 -10.15
C PHE A 68 -1.87 5.58 -10.66
N ASP A 69 -1.66 5.37 -11.96
CA ASP A 69 -0.35 5.52 -12.59
C ASP A 69 0.16 6.96 -12.48
N ALA A 70 -0.69 7.97 -12.69
CA ALA A 70 -0.32 9.37 -12.54
C ALA A 70 0.03 9.71 -11.09
N ALA A 71 -0.77 9.26 -10.12
CA ALA A 71 -0.49 9.51 -8.71
C ALA A 71 0.81 8.83 -8.24
N PHE A 72 1.07 7.61 -8.71
CA PHE A 72 2.31 6.88 -8.41
C PHE A 72 3.54 7.52 -9.08
N LEU A 73 3.40 8.04 -10.30
CA LEU A 73 4.49 8.78 -10.95
C LEU A 73 4.82 10.09 -10.24
N ASN A 74 3.82 10.78 -9.70
CA ASN A 74 3.99 12.08 -9.04
C ASN A 74 4.64 12.00 -7.65
N CYS A 75 4.70 10.81 -7.04
CA CYS A 75 5.30 10.64 -5.71
C CYS A 75 6.76 10.15 -5.73
N ARG A 76 7.29 9.80 -6.90
CA ARG A 76 8.65 9.33 -7.12
C ARG A 76 9.61 10.48 -7.39
#